data_AF-A0AA95LXA1-F1
#
_entry.id   AF-A0AA95LXA1-F1
#
_cell.length_a   1.000
_cell.length_b   1.000
_cell.length_c   1.000
_cell.angle_alpha   90.00
_cell.angle_beta   90.00
_cell.angle_gamma   90.00
#
_symmetry.space_group_name_H-M   'P 1'
#
loop_
_entity.id
_entity.type
_entity.pdbx_description
1 polymer ?
#
loop_
_entity_poly.entity_id
_entity_poly.type
_entity_poly.pdbx_seq_one_letter_code
_entity_poly.pdbx_strand_id
1 'polypeptide(L)'
;MIATIVYDNRFNANEWFGIIGLCIGLFFMIKLPSRFPRKIAILFFLCGLTFGTLADHYIGTTPKSLYDTGNTSDFDLTDVPSLLMYGPFSYLFFYIYDFIKIKTNFIPIYILFWSLASSLFEWLGG
;
A
#
# COMPACT_ATOMS: atom_id res chain seq x y z
N MET A 1 16.96 -7.49 31.62
CA MET A 1 15.51 -7.27 31.79
C MET A 1 14.96 -7.05 30.39
N ILE A 2 14.27 -8.04 29.83
CA ILE A 2 13.70 -7.94 28.47
C ILE A 2 12.42 -7.12 28.63
N ALA A 3 12.34 -5.97 27.95
CA ALA A 3 11.11 -5.19 27.92
C ALA A 3 10.06 -6.03 27.20
N THR A 4 9.03 -6.47 27.92
CA THR A 4 7.82 -7.03 27.32
C THR A 4 7.08 -5.89 26.67
N ILE A 5 7.11 -5.84 25.33
CA ILE A 5 6.26 -4.93 24.56
C ILE A 5 4.83 -5.42 24.78
N VAL A 6 4.08 -4.68 25.58
CA VAL A 6 2.63 -4.85 25.71
C VAL A 6 2.00 -3.95 24.66
N TYR A 7 1.02 -4.51 24.00
CA TYR A 7 0.91 -4.36 22.57
C TYR A 7 -0.61 -4.24 22.42
N ASP A 8 -1.07 -3.03 22.09
CA ASP A 8 -2.48 -2.67 22.21
C ASP A 8 -3.26 -3.29 21.04
N ASN A 9 -4.16 -4.23 21.34
CA ASN A 9 -5.08 -4.83 20.34
C ASN A 9 -6.33 -3.96 20.12
N ARG A 10 -6.26 -2.68 20.48
CA ARG A 10 -7.33 -1.74 20.22
C ARG A 10 -7.11 -1.13 18.85
N PHE A 11 -8.22 -1.07 18.12
CA PHE A 11 -8.34 -0.29 16.91
C PHE A 11 -7.84 1.14 17.15
N ASN A 12 -6.80 1.53 16.44
CA ASN A 12 -6.08 2.78 16.60
C ASN A 12 -6.06 3.59 15.29
N ALA A 13 -5.16 4.58 15.23
CA ALA A 13 -5.07 5.50 14.11
C ALA A 13 -4.59 4.83 12.82
N ASN A 14 -3.73 3.80 12.93
CA ASN A 14 -3.16 3.09 11.79
C ASN A 14 -4.24 2.32 11.02
N GLU A 15 -5.16 1.65 11.72
CA GLU A 15 -6.25 0.93 11.07
C GLU A 15 -7.24 1.90 10.42
N TRP A 16 -7.54 3.05 11.05
CA TRP A 16 -8.31 4.12 10.41
C TRP A 16 -7.62 4.64 9.15
N PHE A 17 -6.30 4.80 9.19
CA PHE A 17 -5.52 5.27 8.06
C PHE A 17 -5.58 4.29 6.88
N GLY A 18 -5.43 2.98 7.14
CA GLY A 18 -5.59 1.92 6.13
C GLY A 18 -7.01 1.91 5.52
N ILE A 19 -8.06 2.04 6.33
CA ILE A 19 -9.45 2.11 5.84
C ILE A 19 -9.67 3.34 4.97
N ILE A 20 -9.24 4.52 5.43
CA ILE A 20 -9.40 5.77 4.68
C ILE A 20 -8.63 5.69 3.36
N GLY A 21 -7.39 5.19 3.39
CA GLY A 21 -6.57 4.97 2.20
C GLY A 21 -7.24 4.03 1.19
N LEU A 22 -7.78 2.90 1.66
CA LEU A 22 -8.54 1.98 0.82
C LEU A 22 -9.77 2.66 0.20
N CYS A 23 -10.56 3.39 1.00
CA CYS A 23 -11.73 4.11 0.51
C CYS A 23 -11.36 5.15 -0.55
N ILE A 24 -10.29 5.91 -0.34
CA ILE A 24 -9.79 6.91 -1.30
C ILE A 24 -9.33 6.21 -2.59
N GLY A 25 -8.54 5.15 -2.47
CA GLY A 25 -8.06 4.39 -3.62
C GLY A 25 -9.21 3.83 -4.46
N LEU A 26 -10.19 3.18 -3.82
CA LEU A 26 -11.37 2.64 -4.49
C LEU A 26 -12.23 3.75 -5.11
N PHE A 27 -12.40 4.87 -4.41
CA PHE A 27 -13.13 6.03 -4.91
C PHE A 27 -12.52 6.51 -6.24
N PHE A 28 -11.21 6.73 -6.29
CA PHE A 28 -10.56 7.14 -7.53
C PHE A 28 -10.61 6.06 -8.61
N MET A 29 -10.38 4.79 -8.26
CA MET A 29 -10.47 3.67 -9.20
C MET A 29 -11.85 3.57 -9.88
N ILE A 30 -12.94 3.84 -9.15
CA ILE A 30 -14.31 3.77 -9.67
C ILE A 30 -14.71 5.06 -10.40
N LYS A 31 -14.27 6.22 -9.92
CA LYS A 31 -14.66 7.52 -10.48
C LYS A 31 -13.88 7.93 -11.72
N LEU A 32 -12.63 7.49 -11.84
CA LEU A 32 -11.83 7.81 -13.01
C LEU A 32 -12.38 7.11 -14.26
N PRO A 33 -12.37 7.77 -15.43
CA PRO A 33 -12.84 7.16 -16.65
C PRO A 33 -11.98 5.94 -16.98
N SER A 34 -12.63 4.78 -17.16
CA SER A 34 -11.93 3.52 -17.40
C SER A 34 -11.05 3.59 -18.65
N ARG A 35 -9.73 3.44 -18.48
CA ARG A 35 -8.77 3.37 -19.59
C ARG A 35 -8.36 1.95 -19.95
N PHE A 36 -8.61 0.99 -19.05
CA PHE A 36 -8.19 -0.39 -19.20
C PHE A 36 -9.40 -1.32 -19.27
N PRO A 37 -9.33 -2.39 -20.09
CA PRO A 37 -10.26 -3.51 -19.98
C PRO A 37 -10.32 -4.04 -18.55
N ARG A 38 -11.51 -4.47 -18.10
CA ARG A 38 -11.73 -4.94 -16.73
C ARG A 38 -10.75 -6.03 -16.28
N LYS A 39 -10.37 -6.93 -17.20
CA LYS A 39 -9.38 -8.00 -16.94
C LYS A 39 -7.99 -7.43 -16.57
N ILE A 40 -7.56 -6.38 -17.26
CA ILE A 40 -6.27 -5.71 -17.02
C ILE A 40 -6.34 -4.90 -15.72
N ALA A 41 -7.47 -4.24 -15.45
CA ALA A 41 -7.67 -3.53 -14.18
C ALA A 41 -7.58 -4.48 -12.97
N ILE A 42 -8.17 -5.68 -13.06
CA ILE A 42 -8.05 -6.72 -12.04
C ILE A 42 -6.59 -7.17 -11.90
N LEU A 43 -5.87 -7.34 -13.00
CA LEU A 43 -4.45 -7.70 -12.95
C LEU A 43 -3.61 -6.65 -12.22
N PHE A 44 -3.83 -5.37 -12.50
CA PHE A 44 -3.14 -4.27 -11.80
C PHE A 44 -3.47 -4.23 -10.32
N PHE A 45 -4.73 -4.48 -9.96
CA PHE A 45 -5.14 -4.61 -8.57
C PHE A 45 -4.40 -5.75 -7.86
N LEU A 46 -4.39 -6.95 -8.46
CA LEU A 46 -3.70 -8.12 -7.88
C LEU A 46 -2.18 -7.94 -7.84
N CYS A 47 -1.61 -7.24 -8.83
CA CYS A 47 -0.21 -6.86 -8.87
C CYS A 47 0.15 -6.02 -7.64
N GLY A 48 -0.67 -5.00 -7.33
CA GLY A 48 -0.51 -4.19 -6.13
C GLY A 48 -0.55 -5.01 -4.85
N LEU A 49 -1.62 -5.80 -4.69
CA LEU A 49 -1.80 -6.65 -3.52
C LEU A 49 -0.61 -7.62 -3.33
N THR A 50 -0.06 -8.14 -4.41
CA THR A 50 1.09 -9.08 -4.36
C THR A 50 2.40 -8.36 -4.04
N PHE A 51 2.74 -7.30 -4.78
CA PHE A 51 4.04 -6.63 -4.60
C PHE A 51 4.08 -5.73 -3.37
N GLY A 52 2.96 -5.11 -2.98
CA GLY A 52 2.85 -4.33 -1.76
C GLY A 52 3.07 -5.20 -0.52
N THR A 53 2.38 -6.34 -0.43
CA THR A 53 2.59 -7.29 0.68
C THR A 53 3.99 -7.88 0.70
N LEU A 54 4.54 -8.23 -0.46
CA LEU A 54 5.92 -8.69 -0.54
C LEU A 54 6.88 -7.61 -0.04
N ALA A 55 6.71 -6.35 -0.48
CA ALA A 55 7.56 -5.25 -0.05
C ALA A 55 7.50 -5.04 1.48
N ASP A 56 6.30 -5.00 2.06
CA ASP A 56 6.13 -4.88 3.52
C ASP A 56 6.81 -6.03 4.26
N HIS A 57 6.63 -7.26 3.76
CA HIS A 57 7.24 -8.42 4.40
C HIS A 57 8.76 -8.37 4.29
N TYR A 58 9.31 -8.01 3.13
CA TYR A 58 10.77 -7.90 2.94
C TYR A 58 11.38 -6.77 3.76
N ILE A 59 10.71 -5.61 3.87
CA ILE A 59 11.23 -4.45 4.60
C ILE A 59 11.05 -4.67 6.11
N GLY A 60 9.88 -5.15 6.55
CA GLY A 60 9.54 -5.37 7.95
C GLY A 60 10.25 -6.56 8.61
N THR A 61 10.72 -7.56 7.85
CA THR A 61 11.45 -8.73 8.40
C THR A 61 12.96 -8.59 8.44
N THR A 62 13.52 -7.45 8.00
CA THR A 62 14.98 -7.24 8.10
C THR A 62 15.41 -7.04 9.58
N PRO A 63 16.58 -7.55 10.00
CA PRO A 63 17.05 -7.52 11.40
C PRO A 63 17.32 -6.11 11.95
N LYS A 64 17.20 -5.09 11.09
CA LYS A 64 17.15 -3.68 11.45
C LYS A 64 15.71 -3.23 11.19
N SER A 65 14.78 -3.66 12.04
CA SER A 65 13.36 -3.26 11.99
C SER A 65 13.29 -1.75 11.80
N LEU A 66 12.84 -1.32 10.61
CA LEU A 66 12.58 0.09 10.32
C LEU A 66 11.26 0.55 10.95
N TYR A 67 10.39 -0.41 11.28
CA TYR A 67 9.16 -0.26 12.06
C TYR A 67 8.78 -1.64 12.63
N ASP A 68 8.04 -1.66 13.74
CA ASP A 68 7.60 -2.88 14.43
C ASP A 68 6.31 -3.39 13.78
N THR A 69 6.38 -4.51 13.05
CA THR A 69 5.34 -4.99 12.11
C THR A 69 4.03 -5.48 12.75
N GLY A 70 3.68 -4.99 13.94
CA GLY A 70 2.51 -5.44 14.68
C GLY A 70 2.80 -6.71 15.48
N ASN A 71 2.85 -6.55 16.80
CA ASN A 71 1.93 -7.19 17.73
C ASN A 71 1.40 -8.61 17.39
N THR A 72 2.20 -9.64 17.73
CA THR A 72 1.88 -11.08 17.61
C THR A 72 1.83 -11.59 16.16
N SER A 73 2.42 -12.76 15.94
CA SER A 73 2.57 -13.45 14.64
C SER A 73 1.26 -13.83 13.91
N ASP A 74 0.10 -13.37 14.37
CA ASP A 74 -1.21 -13.81 13.91
C ASP A 74 -1.91 -12.68 13.14
N PHE A 75 -2.25 -12.95 11.88
CA PHE A 75 -3.01 -12.05 11.01
C PHE A 75 -4.37 -11.71 11.64
N ASP A 76 -4.64 -10.42 11.90
CA ASP A 76 -5.93 -9.96 12.37
C ASP A 76 -6.77 -9.42 11.19
N LEU A 77 -8.09 -9.56 11.28
CA LEU A 77 -9.01 -9.04 10.27
C LEU A 77 -8.98 -7.51 10.17
N THR A 78 -8.48 -6.85 11.21
CA THR A 78 -8.20 -5.41 11.24
C THR A 78 -7.10 -4.98 10.26
N ASP A 79 -6.25 -5.91 9.80
CA ASP A 79 -5.18 -5.65 8.81
C ASP A 79 -5.65 -5.73 7.35
N VAL A 80 -6.83 -6.32 7.11
CA VAL A 80 -7.40 -6.52 5.77
C VAL A 80 -7.53 -5.22 4.97
N PRO A 81 -7.95 -4.07 5.54
CA PRO A 81 -8.02 -2.82 4.80
C PRO A 81 -6.66 -2.36 4.27
N SER A 82 -5.61 -2.43 5.09
CA SER A 82 -4.24 -2.07 4.72
C SER A 82 -3.70 -3.00 3.65
N LEU A 83 -3.98 -4.30 3.75
CA LEU A 83 -3.68 -5.29 2.73
C LEU A 83 -4.37 -4.98 1.38
N LEU A 84 -5.67 -4.68 1.41
CA LEU A 84 -6.45 -4.42 0.22
C LEU A 84 -6.11 -3.07 -0.42
N MET A 85 -5.62 -2.11 0.37
CA MET A 85 -5.27 -0.76 -0.09
C MET A 85 -4.22 -0.78 -1.21
N TYR A 86 -3.29 -1.75 -1.20
CA TYR A 86 -2.30 -1.88 -2.28
C TYR A 86 -2.91 -2.06 -3.68
N GLY A 87 -4.07 -2.71 -3.77
CA GLY A 87 -4.75 -2.97 -5.03
C GLY A 87 -5.15 -1.71 -5.81
N PRO A 88 -6.03 -0.84 -5.27
CA PRO A 88 -6.44 0.37 -5.97
C PRO A 88 -5.28 1.35 -6.19
N PHE A 89 -4.30 1.46 -5.28
CA PHE A 89 -3.15 2.34 -5.50
C PHE A 89 -2.24 1.84 -6.63
N SER A 90 -2.04 0.53 -6.77
CA SER A 90 -1.38 -0.03 -7.95
C SER A 90 -2.16 0.25 -9.25
N TYR A 91 -3.49 0.13 -9.23
CA TYR A 91 -4.28 0.55 -10.38
C TYR A 91 -4.06 2.03 -10.73
N LEU A 92 -4.03 2.93 -9.73
CA LEU A 92 -3.76 4.36 -9.93
C LEU A 92 -2.35 4.61 -10.47
N PHE A 93 -1.35 3.85 -10.02
CA PHE A 93 0.00 3.89 -10.56
C PHE A 93 0.00 3.59 -12.07
N PHE A 94 -0.68 2.52 -12.52
CA PHE A 94 -0.75 2.24 -13.96
C PHE A 94 -1.64 3.24 -14.71
N TYR A 95 -2.70 3.72 -14.07
CA TYR A 95 -3.59 4.74 -14.64
C TYR A 95 -2.85 6.04 -14.95
N ILE A 96 -2.10 6.57 -13.97
CA ILE A 96 -1.37 7.82 -14.13
C ILE A 96 -0.24 7.65 -15.14
N TYR A 97 0.44 6.49 -15.13
CA TYR A 97 1.46 6.13 -16.11
C TYR A 97 0.92 6.22 -17.55
N ASP A 98 -0.23 5.59 -17.82
CA ASP A 98 -0.90 5.64 -19.12
C ASP A 98 -1.43 7.05 -19.42
N PHE A 99 -1.95 7.74 -18.41
CA PHE A 99 -2.57 9.05 -18.57
C PHE A 99 -1.59 10.14 -19.02
N ILE A 100 -0.41 10.20 -18.39
CA ILE A 100 0.61 11.18 -18.76
C ILE A 100 1.54 10.69 -19.86
N LYS A 101 1.37 9.45 -20.34
CA LYS A 101 2.18 8.82 -21.40
C LYS A 101 3.67 8.97 -21.14
N ILE A 102 4.13 8.51 -19.97
CA ILE A 102 5.52 8.65 -19.53
C ILE A 102 6.46 8.07 -20.58
N LYS A 103 7.43 8.87 -21.04
CA LYS A 103 8.49 8.38 -21.92
C LYS A 103 9.42 7.48 -21.13
N THR A 104 9.98 6.46 -21.77
CA THR A 104 10.83 5.43 -21.14
C THR A 104 11.93 6.00 -20.25
N ASN A 105 12.54 7.13 -20.63
CA ASN A 105 13.62 7.77 -19.87
C ASN A 105 13.18 8.35 -18.52
N PHE A 106 11.88 8.61 -18.32
CA PHE A 106 11.33 9.16 -17.08
C PHE A 106 10.70 8.09 -16.16
N ILE A 107 10.70 6.81 -16.58
CA ILE A 107 10.16 5.72 -15.77
C ILE A 107 10.86 5.62 -14.39
N PRO A 108 12.21 5.71 -14.27
CA PRO A 108 12.86 5.64 -12.97
C PRO A 108 12.42 6.77 -12.02
N ILE A 109 12.25 7.99 -12.55
CA ILE A 109 11.80 9.16 -11.77
C ILE A 109 10.37 8.97 -11.30
N TYR A 110 9.51 8.41 -12.16
CA TYR A 110 8.14 8.09 -11.82
C TYR A 110 8.04 7.07 -10.69
N ILE A 111 8.81 5.98 -10.79
CA ILE A 111 8.87 4.96 -9.74
C ILE A 111 9.38 5.57 -8.44
N LEU A 112 10.46 6.36 -8.49
CA LEU A 112 11.03 7.02 -7.31
C LEU A 112 10.03 7.95 -6.62
N PHE A 113 9.26 8.74 -7.40
CA PHE A 113 8.21 9.60 -6.85
C PHE A 113 7.15 8.79 -6.09
N TRP A 114 6.68 7.68 -6.65
CA TRP A 114 5.71 6.81 -5.99
C TRP A 114 6.27 6.10 -4.77
N SER A 115 7.52 5.66 -4.81
CA SER A 115 8.20 5.08 -3.64
C SER A 115 8.29 6.10 -2.50
N LEU A 116 8.71 7.34 -2.79
CA LEU A 116 8.79 8.40 -1.78
C LEU A 116 7.41 8.79 -1.25
N ALA A 117 6.41 8.89 -2.12
CA ALA A 117 5.03 9.17 -1.71
C ALA A 117 4.47 8.08 -0.78
N SER A 118 4.75 6.81 -1.09
CA SER A 118 4.35 5.66 -0.26
C SER A 118 5.05 5.68 1.09
N SER A 119 6.36 5.93 1.13
CA SER A 119 7.10 6.03 2.41
C SER A 119 6.64 7.21 3.27
N LEU A 120 6.29 8.34 2.65
CA LEU A 120 5.73 9.48 3.37
C LEU A 120 4.34 9.15 3.92
N PHE A 121 3.52 8.43 3.15
CA PHE A 121 2.19 8.00 3.59
C PHE A 121 2.29 7.10 4.82
N GLU A 122 3.19 6.11 4.81
CA GLU A 122 3.48 5.26 5.97
C GLU A 122 3.89 6.08 7.20
N TRP A 123 4.82 7.02 7.02
CA TRP A 123 5.29 7.89 8.11
C TRP A 123 4.20 8.81 8.69
N LEU A 124 3.15 9.13 7.94
CA LEU A 124 2.02 9.90 8.44
C LEU A 124 0.99 9.05 9.18
N GLY A 125 0.95 7.75 8.92
CA GLY A 125 -0.01 6.80 9.49
C GLY A 125 0.49 6.06 10.73
N GLY A 126 1.81 5.86 10.86
CA GLY A 126 2.49 5.24 12.00
C GLY A 126 3.10 6.24 12.98
#